data_AF-A0A0C2E268-F1
#
_entry.id   AF-A0A0C2E268-F1
#
_cell.length_a   1.000
_cell.length_b   1.000
_cell.length_c   1.000
_cell.angle_alpha   90.00
_cell.angle_beta   90.00
_cell.angle_gamma   90.00
#
_symmetry.space_group_name_H-M   'P 1'
#
loop_
_entity.id
_entity.type
_entity.pdbx_description
1 polymer ?
#
loop_
_entity_poly.entity_id
_entity_poly.type
_entity_poly.pdbx_seq_one_letter_code
_entity_poly.pdbx_strand_id
1 'polypeptide(L)'
;MQARKIKYDVIGLTETRRHCPLNATFDTGEELFLGTCDRTRASGVGVLVNTNLVMNIDSFEQLTTRIGRLRLRRCGSIPALTIFVAYGSTSSYDEEEIEAFYTDLKFYREEHTFYKHLRDSAKSDESLRATKTRLSYETLERICQRGAARAAGNYQLTSELAKRCREAIKEDV
;
A
#
# COMPACT_ATOMS: atom_id res chain seq x y z
N MET A 1 -11.47 -30.28 -1.26
CA MET A 1 -11.40 -28.96 -1.91
C MET A 1 -9.95 -28.73 -2.33
N GLN A 2 -9.63 -28.80 -3.63
CA GLN A 2 -8.24 -28.64 -4.09
C GLN A 2 -8.06 -27.20 -4.55
N ALA A 3 -7.35 -26.40 -3.76
CA ALA A 3 -7.07 -25.02 -4.09
C ALA A 3 -6.16 -24.96 -5.33
N ARG A 4 -6.54 -24.15 -6.33
CA ARG A 4 -5.69 -23.89 -7.49
C ARG A 4 -4.48 -23.07 -7.02
N LYS A 5 -3.26 -23.48 -7.41
CA LYS A 5 -2.03 -22.73 -7.08
C LYS A 5 -2.07 -21.36 -7.77
N ILE A 6 -2.01 -20.30 -6.97
CA ILE A 6 -1.84 -18.93 -7.46
C ILE A 6 -0.33 -18.72 -7.68
N LYS A 7 0.04 -18.11 -8.82
CA LYS A 7 1.43 -17.68 -9.05
C LYS A 7 1.65 -16.33 -8.37
N TYR A 8 2.76 -16.19 -7.68
CA TYR A 8 3.15 -14.96 -7.00
C TYR A 8 4.67 -14.81 -7.00
N ASP A 9 5.11 -13.56 -6.90
CA ASP A 9 6.50 -13.20 -6.70
C ASP A 9 6.76 -12.77 -5.24
N VAL A 10 5.84 -11.96 -4.70
CA VAL A 10 5.85 -11.47 -3.32
C VAL A 10 4.42 -11.43 -2.79
N ILE A 11 4.20 -11.90 -1.57
CA ILE A 11 2.93 -11.80 -0.84
C ILE A 11 3.15 -10.96 0.42
N GLY A 12 2.39 -9.87 0.55
CA GLY A 12 2.32 -9.10 1.80
C GLY A 12 1.40 -9.78 2.80
N LEU A 13 1.85 -9.89 4.04
CA LEU A 13 1.09 -10.43 5.16
C LEU A 13 0.84 -9.32 6.17
N THR A 14 -0.38 -9.26 6.70
CA THR A 14 -0.79 -8.33 7.75
C THR A 14 -1.47 -9.10 8.87
N GLU A 15 -1.58 -8.48 10.05
CA GLU A 15 -2.13 -9.10 11.26
C GLU A 15 -1.42 -10.42 11.66
N THR A 16 -0.10 -10.47 11.52
CA THR A 16 0.69 -11.68 11.83
C THR A 16 0.75 -11.99 13.33
N ARG A 17 0.48 -10.99 14.19
CA ARG A 17 0.33 -11.09 15.66
C ARG A 17 1.50 -11.81 16.35
N ARG A 18 2.72 -11.62 15.82
CA ARG A 18 3.96 -12.18 16.40
C ARG A 18 4.55 -11.25 17.44
N HIS A 19 4.93 -11.76 18.61
CA HIS A 19 5.64 -10.95 19.63
C HIS A 19 7.12 -10.74 19.33
N CYS A 20 7.73 -11.63 18.55
CA CYS A 20 9.14 -11.57 18.17
C CYS A 20 9.25 -11.68 16.64
N PRO A 21 10.24 -11.03 16.02
CA PRO A 21 10.42 -11.15 14.58
C PRO A 21 10.78 -12.59 14.23
N LEU A 22 10.37 -13.04 13.04
CA LEU A 22 10.73 -14.37 12.52
C LEU A 22 11.22 -14.24 11.09
N ASN A 23 12.37 -14.85 10.83
CA ASN A 23 12.83 -15.15 9.48
C ASN A 23 12.88 -16.67 9.33
N ALA A 24 12.27 -17.20 8.27
CA ALA A 24 12.24 -18.63 8.01
C ALA A 24 12.37 -18.89 6.51
N THR A 25 13.07 -19.97 6.17
CA THR A 25 13.16 -20.48 4.79
C THR A 25 12.41 -21.80 4.74
N PHE A 26 11.50 -21.94 3.79
CA PHE A 26 10.78 -23.19 3.55
C PHE A 26 11.61 -24.14 2.69
N ASP A 27 11.28 -25.44 2.70
CA ASP A 27 11.92 -26.44 1.82
C ASP A 27 11.74 -26.12 0.33
N THR A 28 10.75 -25.30 -0.01
CA THR A 28 10.52 -24.76 -1.36
C THR A 28 11.56 -23.71 -1.79
N GLY A 29 12.40 -23.25 -0.86
CA GLY A 29 13.36 -22.15 -1.04
C GLY A 29 12.73 -20.76 -0.92
N GLU A 30 11.46 -20.67 -0.50
CA GLU A 30 10.78 -19.40 -0.27
C GLU A 30 11.19 -18.82 1.09
N GLU A 31 11.34 -17.50 1.15
CA GLU A 31 11.72 -16.81 2.40
C GLU A 31 10.55 -16.02 2.98
N LEU A 32 10.33 -16.23 4.28
CA LEU A 32 9.32 -15.56 5.07
C LEU A 32 9.98 -14.62 6.07
N PHE A 33 9.53 -13.37 6.08
CA PHE A 33 9.89 -12.38 7.08
C PHE A 33 8.63 -11.91 7.79
N LEU A 34 8.63 -11.99 9.12
CA LEU A 34 7.55 -11.50 9.97
C LEU A 34 8.11 -10.47 10.93
N GLY A 35 7.53 -9.28 10.92
CA GLY A 35 7.71 -8.26 11.92
C GLY A 35 6.97 -8.58 13.23
N THR A 36 7.27 -7.77 14.23
CA THR A 36 6.68 -7.79 15.56
C THR A 36 5.34 -7.06 15.62
N CYS A 37 4.55 -7.41 16.61
CA CYS A 37 3.29 -6.79 16.97
C CYS A 37 3.40 -6.34 18.43
N ASP A 38 2.98 -5.10 18.69
CA ASP A 38 2.82 -4.61 20.05
C ASP A 38 1.64 -5.34 20.71
N ARG A 39 1.53 -5.34 22.04
CA ARG A 39 0.54 -6.16 22.77
C ARG A 39 -0.93 -5.82 22.42
N THR A 40 -1.17 -4.76 21.67
CA THR A 40 -2.46 -4.38 21.09
C THR A 40 -2.80 -5.32 19.91
N ARG A 41 -3.95 -6.00 20.02
CA ARG A 41 -4.33 -7.26 19.32
C ARG A 41 -4.48 -7.22 17.79
N ALA A 42 -4.05 -6.16 17.10
CA ALA A 42 -4.27 -5.99 15.66
C ALA A 42 -3.08 -5.31 14.98
N SER A 43 -1.91 -5.94 15.02
CA SER A 43 -0.73 -5.44 14.29
C SER A 43 0.21 -6.57 13.88
N GLY A 44 1.26 -6.22 13.15
CA GLY A 44 2.24 -7.15 12.60
C GLY A 44 2.15 -7.25 11.07
N VAL A 45 3.27 -6.96 10.43
CA VAL A 45 3.47 -7.05 8.99
C VAL A 45 4.45 -8.16 8.67
N GLY A 46 4.34 -8.72 7.48
CA GLY A 46 5.30 -9.69 6.99
C GLY A 46 5.29 -9.77 5.48
N VAL A 47 6.25 -10.50 4.95
CA VAL A 47 6.34 -10.76 3.52
C VAL A 47 6.80 -12.19 3.28
N LEU A 48 6.14 -12.86 2.33
CA LEU A 48 6.58 -14.12 1.77
C LEU A 48 7.12 -13.85 0.37
N VAL A 49 8.37 -14.22 0.13
CA VAL A 49 9.06 -13.99 -1.15
C VAL A 49 9.27 -15.32 -1.84
N ASN A 50 8.86 -15.39 -3.11
CA ASN A 50 9.05 -16.57 -3.94
C ASN A 50 10.54 -16.81 -4.21
N THR A 51 10.96 -18.07 -4.32
CA THR A 51 12.33 -18.50 -4.58
C THR A 51 13.01 -17.76 -5.74
N ASN A 52 12.25 -17.38 -6.78
CA ASN A 52 12.78 -16.63 -7.94
C ASN A 52 13.33 -15.24 -7.57
N LEU A 53 12.85 -14.64 -6.48
CA LEU A 53 13.25 -13.31 -6.02
C LEU A 53 14.11 -13.31 -4.76
N VAL A 54 14.26 -14.46 -4.08
CA VAL A 54 15.02 -14.56 -2.83
C VAL A 54 16.47 -14.04 -2.99
N MET A 55 17.13 -14.40 -4.08
CA MET A 55 18.50 -13.94 -4.37
C MET A 55 18.61 -12.42 -4.59
N ASN A 56 17.48 -11.76 -4.84
CA ASN A 56 17.38 -10.33 -5.04
C ASN A 56 16.94 -9.59 -3.77
N ILE A 57 16.73 -10.27 -2.64
CA ILE A 57 16.43 -9.59 -1.38
C ILE A 57 17.67 -8.83 -0.93
N ASP A 58 17.48 -7.54 -0.65
CA ASP A 58 18.47 -6.67 -0.02
C ASP A 58 18.21 -6.60 1.49
N SER A 59 17.01 -6.17 1.87
CA SER A 59 16.58 -6.14 3.26
C SER A 59 15.06 -6.22 3.41
N PHE A 60 14.60 -6.71 4.56
CA PHE A 60 13.25 -6.47 5.05
C PHE A 60 13.34 -5.71 6.37
N GLU A 61 12.65 -4.59 6.44
CA GLU A 61 12.66 -3.70 7.60
C GLU A 61 11.24 -3.40 8.03
N GLN A 62 10.97 -3.56 9.33
CA GLN A 62 9.74 -3.10 9.93
C GLN A 62 9.91 -1.63 10.33
N LEU A 63 9.20 -0.73 9.64
CA LEU A 63 9.27 0.71 9.88
C LEU A 63 8.39 1.10 11.07
N THR A 64 7.19 0.53 11.13
CA THR A 64 6.26 0.65 12.24
C THR A 64 5.58 -0.69 12.46
N THR A 65 4.76 -0.81 13.50
CA THR A 65 4.00 -2.05 13.76
C THR A 65 3.09 -2.45 12.60
N ARG A 66 2.63 -1.45 11.83
CA ARG A 66 1.69 -1.60 10.70
C ARG A 66 2.35 -1.43 9.33
N ILE A 67 3.63 -1.08 9.24
CA ILE A 67 4.33 -0.81 7.98
C ILE A 67 5.65 -1.60 7.91
N GLY A 68 5.79 -2.42 6.88
CA GLY A 68 7.00 -3.16 6.52
C GLY A 68 7.51 -2.71 5.16
N ARG A 69 8.84 -2.77 4.98
CA ARG A 69 9.55 -2.40 3.75
C ARG A 69 10.43 -3.55 3.31
N LEU A 70 10.14 -4.11 2.15
CA LEU A 70 11.02 -5.04 1.45
C LEU A 70 11.81 -4.28 0.38
N ARG A 71 13.13 -4.33 0.46
CA ARG A 71 14.03 -3.84 -0.58
C ARG A 71 14.57 -5.02 -1.37
N LEU A 72 14.44 -4.91 -2.69
CA LEU A 72 15.02 -5.84 -3.63
C LEU A 72 16.13 -5.14 -4.41
N ARG A 73 17.34 -5.69 -4.31
CA ARG A 73 18.48 -5.28 -5.13
C ARG A 73 18.24 -5.69 -6.58
N ARG A 74 18.76 -4.89 -7.52
CA ARG A 74 18.82 -5.27 -8.93
C ARG A 74 20.24 -5.12 -9.46
N CYS A 75 20.61 -6.03 -10.35
CA CYS A 75 21.86 -5.97 -11.10
C CYS A 75 21.67 -5.15 -12.39
N GLY A 76 22.68 -4.36 -12.75
CA GLY A 76 22.70 -3.57 -13.99
C GLY A 76 22.10 -2.16 -13.84
N SER A 77 21.47 -1.66 -14.90
CA SER A 77 20.95 -0.29 -15.02
C SER A 77 19.52 -0.08 -14.48
N ILE A 78 18.96 -1.09 -13.80
CA ILE A 78 17.58 -1.05 -13.33
C ILE A 78 17.56 -0.61 -11.85
N PRO A 79 16.76 0.40 -11.48
CA PRO A 79 16.70 0.87 -10.10
C PRO A 79 16.19 -0.21 -9.15
N ALA A 80 16.70 -0.18 -7.92
CA ALA A 80 16.26 -1.03 -6.81
C ALA A 80 14.75 -0.93 -6.62
N LEU A 81 14.10 -2.06 -6.36
CA LEU A 81 12.65 -2.12 -6.17
C LEU A 81 12.34 -2.14 -4.67
N THR A 82 11.58 -1.15 -4.21
CA THR A 82 11.11 -1.08 -2.82
C THR A 82 9.61 -1.40 -2.78
N ILE A 83 9.22 -2.38 -1.97
CA ILE A 83 7.84 -2.81 -1.77
C ILE A 83 7.47 -2.49 -0.32
N PHE A 84 6.38 -1.73 -0.14
CA PHE A 84 5.81 -1.48 1.19
C PHE A 84 4.61 -2.39 1.43
N VAL A 85 4.59 -3.05 2.58
CA VAL A 85 3.45 -3.81 3.09
C VAL A 85 2.87 -2.99 4.25
N ALA A 86 1.63 -2.55 4.13
CA ALA A 86 1.01 -1.73 5.16
C ALA A 86 -0.40 -2.21 5.50
N TYR A 87 -0.73 -2.22 6.78
CA TYR A 87 -2.09 -2.43 7.25
C TYR A 87 -2.75 -1.09 7.54
N GLY A 88 -3.78 -0.74 6.75
CA GLY A 88 -4.47 0.54 6.89
C GLY A 88 -5.32 0.59 8.17
N SER A 89 -5.23 1.70 8.89
CA SER A 89 -6.12 1.97 10.02
C SER A 89 -7.58 1.94 9.57
N THR A 90 -8.41 1.21 10.31
CA THR A 90 -9.86 1.18 10.05
C THR A 90 -10.54 2.39 10.72
N SER A 91 -11.78 2.72 10.33
CA SER A 91 -12.50 3.88 10.88
C SER A 91 -12.89 3.75 12.36
N SER A 92 -12.55 2.65 13.02
CA SER A 92 -12.74 2.46 14.47
C SER A 92 -11.57 2.94 15.30
N TYR A 93 -10.49 3.42 14.67
CA TYR A 93 -9.33 4.00 15.34
C TYR A 93 -9.52 5.52 15.49
N ASP A 94 -8.90 6.09 16.53
CA ASP A 94 -8.93 7.53 16.79
C ASP A 94 -8.29 8.31 15.63
N GLU A 95 -8.80 9.51 15.35
CA GLU A 95 -8.36 10.33 14.21
C GLU A 95 -6.85 10.61 14.25
N GLU A 96 -6.28 10.78 15.45
CA GLU A 96 -4.85 10.98 15.68
C GLU A 96 -4.01 9.77 15.23
N GLU A 97 -4.47 8.54 15.51
CA GLU A 97 -3.77 7.33 15.05
C GLU A 97 -3.85 7.15 13.53
N ILE A 98 -4.98 7.55 12.94
CA ILE A 98 -5.17 7.52 11.49
C ILE A 98 -4.25 8.54 10.83
N GLU A 99 -4.21 9.77 11.35
CA GLU A 99 -3.37 10.84 10.84
C GLU A 99 -1.88 10.51 10.98
N ALA A 100 -1.45 9.98 12.12
CA ALA A 100 -0.08 9.51 12.33
C ALA A 100 0.32 8.46 11.30
N PHE A 101 -0.53 7.46 11.06
CA PHE A 101 -0.28 6.41 10.07
C PHE A 101 -0.11 6.96 8.64
N TYR A 102 -0.98 7.89 8.22
CA TYR A 102 -0.90 8.48 6.88
C TYR A 102 0.27 9.46 6.74
N THR A 103 0.66 10.12 7.83
CA THR A 103 1.86 10.98 7.89
C THR A 103 3.13 10.14 7.73
N ASP A 104 3.26 9.07 8.50
CA ASP A 104 4.37 8.11 8.37
C ASP A 104 4.45 7.56 6.95
N LEU A 105 3.32 7.11 6.39
CA LEU A 105 3.28 6.59 5.03
C LEU A 105 3.65 7.64 3.97
N LYS A 106 3.28 8.91 4.17
CA LYS A 106 3.65 10.01 3.28
C LYS A 106 5.16 10.25 3.30
N PHE A 107 5.77 10.27 4.48
CA PHE A 107 7.20 10.45 4.66
C PHE A 107 8.01 9.41 3.86
N TYR A 108 7.63 8.13 3.95
CA TYR A 108 8.34 7.07 3.21
C TYR A 108 8.06 7.04 1.69
N ARG A 109 7.02 7.75 1.22
CA ARG A 109 6.72 7.87 -0.22
C ARG A 109 7.53 8.94 -0.92
N GLU A 110 7.93 9.99 -0.21
CA GLU A 110 8.66 11.13 -0.80
C GLU A 110 10.08 10.74 -1.25
N GLU A 111 10.67 9.67 -0.70
CA GLU A 111 12.01 9.19 -1.09
C GLU A 111 12.05 8.36 -2.40
N HIS A 112 10.91 7.92 -2.96
CA HIS A 112 10.91 6.90 -4.03
C HIS A 112 9.94 7.21 -5.19
N THR A 113 10.43 7.07 -6.43
CA THR A 113 9.82 7.61 -7.67
C THR A 113 8.67 6.78 -8.27
N PHE A 114 8.34 5.60 -7.73
CA PHE A 114 7.26 4.75 -8.24
C PHE A 114 6.55 3.96 -7.13
N TYR A 115 5.22 4.12 -7.00
CA TYR A 115 4.38 3.34 -6.10
C TYR A 115 3.16 2.74 -6.82
N LYS A 116 2.78 1.52 -6.45
CA LYS A 116 1.50 0.88 -6.82
C LYS A 116 0.76 0.54 -5.54
N HIS A 117 -0.37 1.20 -5.29
CA HIS A 117 -1.21 0.90 -4.14
C HIS A 117 -2.07 -0.33 -4.45
N LEU A 118 -1.92 -1.41 -3.67
CA LEU A 118 -2.77 -2.59 -3.72
C LEU A 118 -3.60 -2.58 -2.44
N ARG A 119 -4.92 -2.43 -2.58
CA ARG A 119 -5.86 -2.39 -1.47
C ARG A 119 -6.34 -3.81 -1.18
N ASP A 120 -6.04 -4.31 0.01
CA ASP A 120 -6.69 -5.50 0.55
C ASP A 120 -7.92 -5.04 1.33
N SER A 121 -9.08 -4.98 0.67
CA SER A 121 -10.34 -4.79 1.38
C SER A 121 -11.30 -5.89 0.97
N ALA A 122 -11.68 -6.75 1.92
CA ALA A 122 -12.73 -7.75 1.80
C ALA A 122 -14.15 -7.16 1.66
N LYS A 123 -14.28 -5.95 1.12
CA LYS A 123 -15.55 -5.41 0.65
C LYS A 123 -15.53 -5.48 -0.86
N SER A 124 -16.36 -6.39 -1.36
CA SER A 124 -16.71 -6.56 -2.75
C SER A 124 -16.95 -5.20 -3.41
N ASP A 125 -16.13 -4.87 -4.40
CA ASP A 125 -16.66 -4.16 -5.55
C ASP A 125 -15.96 -4.67 -6.80
N GLU A 126 -16.79 -5.06 -7.77
CA GLU A 126 -16.38 -5.58 -9.06
C GLU A 126 -15.59 -4.54 -9.85
N SER A 127 -14.63 -5.04 -10.63
CA SER A 127 -14.08 -4.38 -11.80
C SER A 127 -13.39 -3.03 -11.57
N LEU A 128 -12.07 -3.07 -11.40
CA LEU A 128 -11.20 -2.04 -11.95
C LEU A 128 -10.12 -2.68 -12.82
N ARG A 129 -10.45 -2.90 -14.10
CA ARG A 129 -9.44 -2.86 -15.16
C ARG A 129 -8.94 -1.41 -15.25
N ALA A 130 -8.06 -1.02 -14.34
CA ALA A 130 -7.48 0.32 -14.32
C ALA A 130 -6.44 0.44 -15.44
N THR A 131 -6.86 0.99 -16.58
CA THR A 131 -5.96 1.60 -17.55
C THR A 131 -5.19 2.71 -16.83
N LYS A 132 -3.87 2.58 -16.81
CA LYS A 132 -2.96 3.42 -16.03
C LYS A 132 -2.68 4.71 -16.80
N THR A 133 -3.54 5.72 -16.67
CA THR A 133 -3.27 7.07 -17.20
C THR A 133 -2.89 8.00 -16.04
N ARG A 134 -1.80 8.76 -16.21
CA ARG A 134 -1.28 9.71 -15.22
C ARG A 134 -2.11 10.99 -15.34
N LEU A 135 -2.91 11.31 -14.33
CA LEU A 135 -3.58 12.61 -14.24
C LEU A 135 -2.55 13.72 -13.99
N SER A 136 -2.76 14.89 -14.57
CA SER A 136 -1.92 16.06 -14.37
C SER A 136 -2.04 16.61 -12.94
N TYR A 137 -1.05 17.40 -12.53
CA TYR A 137 -1.03 18.02 -11.20
C TYR A 137 -2.26 18.91 -10.96
N GLU A 138 -2.68 19.66 -11.98
CA GLU A 138 -3.84 20.53 -11.94
C GLU A 138 -5.15 19.74 -11.75
N THR A 139 -5.28 18.58 -12.40
CA THR A 139 -6.45 17.70 -12.22
C THR A 139 -6.51 17.12 -10.81
N LEU A 140 -5.37 16.76 -10.23
CA LEU A 140 -5.29 16.30 -8.85
C LEU A 140 -5.67 17.39 -7.84
N GLU A 141 -5.21 18.62 -8.06
CA GLU A 141 -5.54 19.76 -7.20
C GLU A 141 -7.05 20.02 -7.19
N ARG A 142 -7.72 19.94 -8.35
CA ARG A 142 -9.18 20.06 -8.45
C ARG A 142 -9.93 18.95 -7.72
N ILE A 143 -9.40 17.72 -7.74
CA ILE A 143 -9.97 16.59 -6.98
C ILE A 143 -9.85 16.84 -5.47
N CYS A 144 -8.72 17.40 -5.02
CA CYS A 144 -8.50 17.78 -3.62
C CYS A 144 -9.47 18.89 -3.17
N GLN A 145 -9.66 19.94 -3.98
CA GLN A 145 -10.62 21.01 -3.70
C GLN A 145 -12.05 20.49 -3.54
N ARG A 146 -12.46 19.54 -4.40
CA ARG A 146 -13.76 18.86 -4.26
C ARG A 146 -13.86 18.08 -2.95
N GLY A 147 -12.79 17.40 -2.54
CA GLY A 147 -12.71 16.68 -1.27
C GLY A 147 -12.90 17.60 -0.07
N ALA A 148 -12.23 18.76 -0.07
CA ALA A 148 -12.37 19.78 0.95
C ALA A 148 -13.80 20.36 1.02
N ALA A 149 -14.41 20.67 -0.14
CA ALA A 149 -15.79 21.15 -0.21
C ALA A 149 -16.80 20.14 0.35
N ARG A 150 -16.56 18.85 0.11
CA ARG A 150 -17.40 17.76 0.64
C ARG A 150 -17.25 17.61 2.15
N ALA A 151 -16.01 17.71 2.66
CA ALA A 151 -15.73 17.66 4.10
C ALA A 151 -16.37 18.84 4.85
N ALA A 152 -16.41 20.02 4.23
CA ALA A 152 -17.09 21.20 4.75
C ALA A 152 -18.63 21.15 4.63
N GLY A 153 -19.22 20.05 4.13
CA GLY A 153 -20.67 19.90 3.97
C GLY A 153 -21.29 20.81 2.91
N ASN A 154 -20.49 21.43 2.04
CA ASN A 154 -20.98 22.37 1.03
C ASN A 154 -21.35 21.62 -0.26
N TYR A 155 -22.57 21.08 -0.28
CA TYR A 155 -23.08 20.24 -1.38
C TYR A 155 -23.14 20.96 -2.74
N GLN A 156 -23.46 22.26 -2.74
CA GLN A 156 -23.56 23.03 -3.98
C GLN A 156 -22.19 23.23 -4.62
N LEU A 157 -21.19 23.61 -3.81
CA LEU A 157 -19.79 23.72 -4.23
C LEU A 157 -19.21 22.36 -4.65
N THR A 158 -19.57 21.29 -3.94
CA THR A 158 -19.12 19.93 -4.26
C THR A 158 -19.62 19.47 -5.63
N SER A 159 -20.87 19.78 -5.98
CA SER A 159 -21.46 19.43 -7.28
C SER A 159 -20.78 20.17 -8.44
N GLU A 160 -20.51 21.47 -8.25
CA GLU A 160 -19.79 22.31 -9.20
C GLU A 160 -18.37 21.79 -9.44
N LEU A 161 -17.62 21.52 -8.37
CA LEU A 161 -16.26 20.98 -8.44
C LEU A 161 -16.24 19.56 -9.03
N ALA A 162 -17.28 18.75 -8.79
CA ALA A 162 -17.42 17.43 -9.41
C ALA A 162 -17.56 17.51 -10.93
N LYS A 163 -18.26 18.54 -11.46
CA LYS A 163 -18.35 18.77 -12.90
C LYS A 163 -16.98 19.14 -13.49
N ARG A 164 -16.27 20.07 -12.86
CA ARG A 164 -14.94 20.52 -13.28
C ARG A 164 -13.88 19.42 -13.21
N CYS A 165 -13.94 18.55 -12.21
CA CYS A 165 -13.05 17.38 -12.12
C CYS A 165 -13.27 16.43 -13.30
N ARG A 166 -14.53 16.19 -13.70
CA ARG A 166 -14.84 15.30 -14.84
C ARG A 166 -14.36 15.86 -16.17
N GLU A 167 -14.39 17.17 -16.34
CA GLU A 167 -13.85 17.84 -17.54
C GLU A 167 -12.32 17.72 -17.57
N ALA A 168 -11.63 18.05 -16.47
CA ALA A 168 -10.17 17.95 -16.39
C ALA A 168 -9.64 16.51 -16.57
N ILE A 169 -10.35 15.51 -16.02
CA ILE A 169 -9.99 14.09 -16.23
C ILE A 169 -10.14 13.66 -17.71
N LYS A 170 -11.08 14.26 -18.46
CA LYS A 170 -11.23 14.00 -19.90
C LYS A 170 -10.16 14.69 -20.75
N GLU A 171 -9.57 15.77 -20.25
CA GLU A 171 -8.47 16.46 -20.94
C GLU A 171 -7.14 15.71 -20.76
N ASP A 172 -6.99 14.97 -19.65
CA ASP A 172 -5.80 14.18 -19.33
C ASP A 172 -5.79 12.74 -19.94
N VAL A 173 -6.90 12.28 -20.54
CA VAL A 173 -7.10 10.90 -21.06
C VAL A 173 -7.40 10.91 -22.54
#